data_AF-A0A950DIE0-F1
#
_entry.id   AF-A0A950DIE0-F1
#
_cell.length_a   1.000
_cell.length_b   1.000
_cell.length_c   1.000
_cell.angle_alpha   90.00
_cell.angle_beta   90.00
_cell.angle_gamma   90.00
#
_symmetry.space_group_name_H-M   'P 1'
#
loop_
_entity.id
_entity.type
_entity.pdbx_description
1 polymer ?
#
loop_
_entity_poly.entity_id
_entity_poly.type
_entity_poly.pdbx_seq_one_letter_code
_entity_poly.pdbx_strand_id
1 'polypeptide(L)'
;MNKDFEFKQLLRAYRKGIISEETFEKEVGTIEGGASANGAGLRAFGRTFGCERDAVLYFLDRFGSAEGAAEVALRKWDAISTTDCVRGGVRMVAEREGYHSRVFERRLRELGGTKKEDGSDVARQLEYYADPNLSDAQKLLRATSFAGPDPMKFLQPIFDFAESIKEDQLTKEIARLYAKDELASATWLYEACALLNGKQAEARA
;
A
#
# COMPACT_ATOMS: atom_id res chain seq x y z
N MET A 1 2.78 30.22 13.06
CA MET A 1 1.70 31.16 12.74
C MET A 1 0.42 30.34 12.58
N ASN A 2 -0.75 30.85 13.00
CA ASN A 2 -1.98 30.04 13.07
C ASN A 2 -2.65 29.97 11.68
N LYS A 3 -2.84 28.77 11.10
CA LYS A 3 -3.44 28.55 9.77
C LYS A 3 -4.79 29.25 9.62
N ASP A 4 -5.61 29.27 10.69
CA ASP A 4 -6.90 29.97 10.71
C ASP A 4 -6.77 31.48 10.55
N PHE A 5 -5.69 32.06 11.09
CA PHE A 5 -5.44 33.49 10.98
C PHE A 5 -5.01 33.85 9.56
N GLU A 6 -4.14 33.04 8.95
CA GLU A 6 -3.67 33.24 7.57
C GLU A 6 -4.82 33.11 6.55
N PHE A 7 -5.66 32.07 6.70
CA PHE A 7 -6.84 31.90 5.85
C PHE A 7 -7.80 33.09 5.94
N LYS A 8 -8.08 33.58 7.18
CA LYS A 8 -8.94 34.76 7.39
C LYS A 8 -8.36 36.02 6.74
N GLN A 9 -7.04 36.15 6.67
CA GLN A 9 -6.38 37.29 6.03
C GLN A 9 -6.45 37.21 4.51
N LEU A 10 -6.23 36.03 3.92
CA LEU A 10 -6.42 35.80 2.48
C LEU A 10 -7.87 36.06 2.06
N LEU A 11 -8.84 35.55 2.82
CA LEU A 11 -10.25 35.72 2.51
C LEU A 11 -10.66 37.20 2.58
N ARG A 12 -10.09 37.96 3.53
CA ARG A 12 -10.29 39.42 3.60
C ARG A 12 -9.66 40.14 2.41
N ALA A 13 -8.48 39.73 1.95
CA ALA A 13 -7.82 40.34 0.79
C ALA A 13 -8.62 40.10 -0.50
N TYR A 14 -9.10 38.88 -0.71
CA TYR A 14 -9.93 38.51 -1.86
C TYR A 14 -11.25 39.29 -1.88
N ARG A 15 -11.97 39.34 -0.75
CA ARG A 15 -13.23 40.12 -0.64
C ARG A 15 -13.07 41.62 -0.88
N LYS A 16 -11.87 42.16 -0.64
CA LYS A 16 -11.54 43.57 -0.90
C LYS A 16 -11.07 43.81 -2.34
N GLY A 17 -11.01 42.78 -3.18
CA GLY A 17 -10.49 42.87 -4.55
C GLY A 17 -8.99 43.16 -4.62
N ILE A 18 -8.25 42.92 -3.53
CA ILE A 18 -6.80 43.15 -3.46
C ILE A 18 -6.04 42.05 -4.21
N ILE A 19 -6.59 40.84 -4.21
CA ILE A 19 -6.06 39.67 -4.91
C ILE A 19 -7.14 39.06 -5.81
N SER A 20 -6.72 38.46 -6.92
CA SER A 20 -7.63 37.72 -7.81
C SER A 20 -8.09 36.41 -7.18
N GLU A 21 -9.14 35.82 -7.76
CA GLU A 21 -9.62 34.48 -7.40
C GLU A 21 -8.52 33.43 -7.58
N GLU A 22 -7.82 33.46 -8.72
CA GLU A 22 -6.67 32.61 -8.99
C GLU A 22 -5.56 32.74 -7.93
N THR A 23 -5.28 33.96 -7.47
CA THR A 23 -4.29 34.20 -6.40
C THR A 23 -4.78 33.66 -5.06
N PHE A 24 -6.08 33.83 -4.75
CA PHE A 24 -6.67 33.33 -3.53
C PHE A 24 -6.62 31.80 -3.45
N GLU A 25 -7.03 31.10 -4.51
CA GLU A 25 -7.00 29.63 -4.58
C GLU A 25 -5.58 29.07 -4.42
N LYS A 26 -4.59 29.70 -5.06
CA LYS A 26 -3.18 29.31 -4.96
C LYS A 26 -2.63 29.44 -3.54
N GLU A 27 -2.91 30.55 -2.87
CA GLU A 27 -2.41 30.82 -1.51
C GLU A 27 -3.16 29.95 -0.47
N VAL A 28 -4.46 29.72 -0.65
CA VAL A 28 -5.23 28.78 0.18
C VAL A 28 -4.71 27.36 0.02
N GLY A 29 -4.44 26.91 -1.21
CA GLY A 29 -3.82 25.61 -1.48
C GLY A 29 -2.45 25.46 -0.84
N THR A 30 -1.71 26.56 -0.65
CA THR A 30 -0.41 26.56 0.06
C THR A 30 -0.58 26.43 1.58
N ILE A 31 -1.63 27.03 2.15
CA ILE A 31 -1.95 26.93 3.60
C ILE A 31 -2.51 25.55 3.95
N GLU A 32 -3.39 25.02 3.11
CA GLU A 32 -4.00 23.70 3.26
C GLU A 32 -3.00 22.58 2.95
N GLY A 33 -2.14 22.76 1.94
CA GLY A 33 -1.19 21.77 1.46
C GLY A 33 0.17 21.73 2.16
N GLY A 34 0.44 22.66 3.10
CA GLY A 34 1.75 22.78 3.73
C GLY A 34 2.82 23.25 2.74
N ALA A 35 3.76 24.06 3.19
CA ALA A 35 4.72 24.71 2.31
C ALA A 35 5.68 23.69 1.65
N SER A 36 5.39 23.28 0.42
CA SER A 36 6.40 22.72 -0.48
C SER A 36 6.73 23.72 -1.58
N ALA A 37 7.53 24.72 -1.20
CA ALA A 37 8.30 25.51 -2.15
C ALA A 37 9.35 24.61 -2.81
N ASN A 38 9.00 24.05 -3.97
CA ASN A 38 9.84 23.73 -5.15
C ASN A 38 9.14 22.63 -5.98
N GLY A 39 8.76 23.00 -7.20
CA GLY A 39 7.91 22.22 -8.13
C GLY A 39 8.53 20.94 -8.71
N ALA A 40 9.03 20.03 -7.88
CA ALA A 40 9.47 18.70 -8.33
C ALA A 40 8.39 17.61 -8.18
N GLY A 41 7.32 17.87 -7.41
CA GLY A 41 6.33 16.86 -7.03
C GLY A 41 6.91 15.76 -6.14
N LEU A 42 6.07 15.05 -5.40
CA LEU A 42 6.53 13.85 -4.67
C LEU A 42 6.59 12.68 -5.66
N ARG A 43 7.73 12.01 -5.77
CA ARG A 43 7.87 10.82 -6.64
C ARG A 43 7.79 9.55 -5.81
N ALA A 44 6.80 8.70 -6.10
CA ALA A 44 6.63 7.41 -5.45
C ALA A 44 5.91 6.44 -6.40
N PHE A 45 6.18 5.14 -6.25
CA PHE A 45 5.50 4.07 -7.00
C PHE A 45 5.51 4.28 -8.53
N GLY A 46 6.60 4.84 -9.07
CA GLY A 46 6.75 5.14 -10.51
C GLY A 46 5.93 6.33 -11.00
N ARG A 47 5.36 7.15 -10.11
CA ARG A 47 4.50 8.30 -10.42
C ARG A 47 5.01 9.57 -9.76
N THR A 48 4.64 10.72 -10.32
CA THR A 48 4.86 12.04 -9.72
C THR A 48 3.52 12.59 -9.25
N PHE A 49 3.44 12.98 -7.97
CA PHE A 49 2.27 13.56 -7.34
C PHE A 49 2.45 15.08 -7.18
N GLY A 50 1.36 15.82 -7.32
CA GLY A 50 1.37 17.29 -7.17
C GLY A 50 1.71 17.72 -5.75
N CYS A 51 1.30 16.93 -4.76
CA CYS A 51 1.61 17.15 -3.34
C CYS A 51 1.72 15.82 -2.57
N GLU A 52 2.19 15.90 -1.32
CA GLU A 52 2.29 14.73 -0.43
C GLU A 52 0.92 14.09 -0.17
N ARG A 53 -0.11 14.91 0.04
CA ARG A 53 -1.47 14.44 0.30
C ARG A 53 -2.00 13.54 -0.82
N ASP A 54 -1.77 13.88 -2.08
CA ASP A 54 -2.19 13.05 -3.22
C ASP A 54 -1.47 11.70 -3.21
N ALA A 55 -0.19 11.69 -2.88
CA ALA A 55 0.60 10.47 -2.79
C ALA A 55 0.12 9.57 -1.63
N VAL A 56 -0.19 10.18 -0.48
CA VAL A 56 -0.77 9.49 0.69
C VAL A 56 -2.13 8.89 0.36
N LEU A 57 -3.04 9.65 -0.24
CA LEU A 57 -4.36 9.15 -0.62
C LEU A 57 -4.25 8.02 -1.64
N TYR A 58 -3.35 8.16 -2.62
CA TYR A 58 -3.07 7.10 -3.59
C TYR A 58 -2.55 5.83 -2.92
N PHE A 59 -1.57 5.96 -2.00
CA PHE A 59 -1.01 4.83 -1.27
C PHE A 59 -2.09 4.09 -0.49
N LEU A 60 -2.87 4.79 0.32
CA LEU A 60 -3.91 4.20 1.17
C LEU A 60 -5.00 3.49 0.35
N ASP A 61 -5.43 4.10 -0.76
CA ASP A 61 -6.44 3.53 -1.64
C ASP A 61 -5.92 2.29 -2.39
N ARG A 62 -4.76 2.43 -3.05
CA ARG A 62 -4.20 1.36 -3.89
C ARG A 62 -3.77 0.16 -3.06
N PHE A 63 -2.97 0.38 -2.02
CA PHE A 63 -2.46 -0.70 -1.17
C PHE A 63 -3.58 -1.25 -0.29
N GLY A 64 -4.48 -0.42 0.25
CA GLY A 64 -5.64 -0.91 1.01
C GLY A 64 -6.54 -1.86 0.22
N SER A 65 -6.73 -1.56 -1.07
CA SER A 65 -7.46 -2.45 -1.98
C SER A 65 -6.70 -3.74 -2.28
N ALA A 66 -5.38 -3.64 -2.54
CA ALA A 66 -4.53 -4.79 -2.79
C ALA A 66 -4.46 -5.74 -1.57
N GLU A 67 -4.32 -5.21 -0.36
CA GLU A 67 -4.25 -6.02 0.86
C GLU A 67 -5.58 -6.73 1.16
N GLY A 68 -6.70 -6.04 0.96
CA GLY A 68 -8.01 -6.68 1.12
C GLY A 68 -8.23 -7.81 0.11
N ALA A 69 -7.72 -7.65 -1.11
CA ALA A 69 -7.75 -8.71 -2.12
C ALA A 69 -6.82 -9.89 -1.75
N ALA A 70 -5.63 -9.58 -1.25
CA ALA A 70 -4.65 -10.59 -0.81
C ALA A 70 -5.19 -11.40 0.37
N GLU A 71 -5.83 -10.76 1.37
CA GLU A 71 -6.51 -11.45 2.48
C GLU A 71 -7.48 -12.51 1.93
N VAL A 72 -8.38 -12.11 1.03
CA VAL A 72 -9.40 -13.03 0.49
C VAL A 72 -8.75 -14.18 -0.28
N ALA A 73 -7.69 -13.91 -1.05
CA ALA A 73 -6.96 -14.94 -1.80
C ALA A 73 -6.29 -15.95 -0.86
N LEU A 74 -5.60 -15.45 0.17
CA LEU A 74 -4.87 -16.27 1.13
C LEU A 74 -5.83 -17.07 2.02
N ARG A 75 -6.98 -16.51 2.42
CA ARG A 75 -8.01 -17.28 3.14
C ARG A 75 -8.58 -18.42 2.29
N LYS A 76 -8.79 -18.20 0.99
CA LYS A 76 -9.20 -19.28 0.08
C LYS A 76 -8.13 -20.35 -0.04
N TRP A 77 -6.86 -19.97 -0.07
CA TRP A 77 -5.75 -20.91 -0.06
C TRP A 77 -5.68 -21.71 1.25
N ASP A 78 -5.74 -21.08 2.43
CA ASP A 78 -5.76 -21.79 3.73
C ASP A 78 -6.89 -22.81 3.81
N ALA A 79 -8.07 -22.49 3.26
CA ALA A 79 -9.22 -23.39 3.28
C ALA A 79 -9.02 -24.70 2.51
N ILE A 80 -8.12 -24.73 1.53
CA ILE A 80 -7.87 -25.90 0.67
C ILE A 80 -6.44 -26.45 0.76
N SER A 81 -5.55 -25.76 1.45
CA SER A 81 -4.16 -26.18 1.60
C SER A 81 -4.08 -27.46 2.44
N THR A 82 -3.25 -28.39 1.99
CA THR A 82 -3.03 -29.69 2.66
C THR A 82 -1.66 -29.78 3.33
N THR A 83 -0.83 -28.75 3.21
CA THR A 83 0.52 -28.71 3.78
C THR A 83 0.53 -27.88 5.06
N ASP A 84 0.70 -28.53 6.22
CA ASP A 84 0.53 -27.88 7.53
C ASP A 84 1.38 -26.62 7.74
N CYS A 85 2.65 -26.63 7.32
CA CYS A 85 3.50 -25.45 7.44
C CYS A 85 3.04 -24.28 6.56
N VAL A 86 2.43 -24.58 5.41
CA VAL A 86 1.87 -23.56 4.50
C VAL A 86 0.58 -22.99 5.09
N ARG A 87 -0.32 -23.85 5.58
CA ARG A 87 -1.57 -23.41 6.22
C ARG A 87 -1.32 -22.40 7.34
N GLY A 88 -0.39 -22.71 8.25
CA GLY A 88 -0.05 -21.84 9.37
C GLY A 88 0.45 -20.46 8.93
N GLY A 89 1.37 -20.43 7.96
CA GLY A 89 1.91 -19.15 7.48
C GLY A 89 0.95 -18.38 6.60
N VAL A 90 0.25 -19.01 5.66
CA VAL A 90 -0.79 -18.37 4.83
C VAL A 90 -1.88 -17.75 5.71
N ARG A 91 -2.31 -18.44 6.76
CA ARG A 91 -3.26 -17.90 7.74
C ARG A 91 -2.72 -16.64 8.41
N MET A 92 -1.44 -16.64 8.79
CA MET A 92 -0.86 -15.46 9.43
C MET A 92 -0.69 -14.27 8.50
N VAL A 93 -0.25 -14.53 7.27
CA VAL A 93 -0.17 -13.51 6.23
C VAL A 93 -1.57 -12.94 5.97
N ALA A 94 -2.60 -13.78 5.82
CA ALA A 94 -3.97 -13.34 5.57
C ALA A 94 -4.52 -12.39 6.67
N GLU A 95 -4.24 -12.67 7.94
CA GLU A 95 -4.65 -11.77 9.03
C GLU A 95 -3.93 -10.42 8.99
N ARG A 96 -2.66 -10.39 8.59
CA ARG A 96 -1.90 -9.14 8.40
C ARG A 96 -2.49 -8.32 7.25
N GLU A 97 -2.73 -8.93 6.09
CA GLU A 97 -3.27 -8.19 4.94
C GLU A 97 -4.66 -7.62 5.24
N GLY A 98 -5.50 -8.42 5.92
CA GLY A 98 -6.80 -7.94 6.38
C GLY A 98 -6.69 -6.79 7.38
N TYR A 99 -5.73 -6.85 8.30
CA TYR A 99 -5.47 -5.77 9.25
C TYR A 99 -5.00 -4.49 8.55
N HIS A 100 -4.02 -4.60 7.65
CA HIS A 100 -3.51 -3.46 6.89
C HIS A 100 -4.59 -2.80 6.04
N SER A 101 -5.40 -3.60 5.33
CA SER A 101 -6.53 -3.10 4.55
C SER A 101 -7.50 -2.26 5.39
N ARG A 102 -7.89 -2.75 6.57
CA ARG A 102 -8.77 -2.02 7.50
C ARG A 102 -8.15 -0.74 8.04
N VAL A 103 -6.84 -0.76 8.35
CA VAL A 103 -6.11 0.43 8.81
C VAL A 103 -6.03 1.48 7.70
N PHE A 104 -5.70 1.08 6.48
CA PHE A 104 -5.61 1.97 5.33
C PHE A 104 -6.97 2.56 4.97
N GLU A 105 -8.03 1.75 4.95
CA GLU A 105 -9.38 2.23 4.66
C GLU A 105 -9.87 3.24 5.71
N ARG A 106 -9.58 2.99 6.99
CA ARG A 106 -9.88 3.95 8.06
C ARG A 106 -9.13 5.25 7.84
N ARG A 107 -7.82 5.18 7.61
CA ARG A 107 -6.98 6.37 7.42
C ARG A 107 -7.37 7.16 6.17
N LEU A 108 -7.73 6.46 5.09
CA LEU A 108 -8.23 7.08 3.86
C LEU A 108 -9.49 7.91 4.14
N ARG A 109 -10.45 7.36 4.89
CA ARG A 109 -11.67 8.08 5.29
C ARG A 109 -11.40 9.28 6.21
N GLU A 110 -10.49 9.15 7.17
CA GLU A 110 -10.09 10.26 8.05
C GLU A 110 -9.53 11.45 7.26
N LEU A 111 -8.85 11.16 6.15
CA LEU A 111 -8.32 12.16 5.24
C LEU A 111 -9.36 12.66 4.22
N GLY A 112 -10.61 12.19 4.26
CA GLY A 112 -11.66 12.56 3.31
C GLY A 112 -11.53 11.90 1.94
N GLY A 113 -10.68 10.88 1.80
CA GLY A 113 -10.58 10.07 0.60
C GLY A 113 -11.67 9.01 0.51
N THR A 114 -11.89 8.49 -0.70
CA THR A 114 -12.81 7.40 -0.99
C THR A 114 -12.09 6.30 -1.73
N LYS A 115 -12.40 5.04 -1.38
CA LYS A 115 -11.87 3.88 -2.07
C LYS A 115 -12.29 3.89 -3.54
N LYS A 116 -11.36 3.66 -4.46
CA LYS A 116 -11.67 3.44 -5.87
C LYS A 116 -11.95 1.97 -6.10
N GLU A 117 -13.02 1.65 -6.81
CA GLU A 117 -13.31 0.27 -7.20
C GLU A 117 -12.31 -0.18 -8.27
N ASP A 118 -11.39 -1.05 -7.88
CA ASP A 118 -10.47 -1.80 -8.74
C ASP A 118 -10.75 -3.28 -8.47
N GLY A 119 -11.47 -3.94 -9.38
CA GLY A 119 -11.95 -5.32 -9.21
C GLY A 119 -11.43 -6.33 -10.21
N SER A 120 -10.79 -5.91 -11.31
CA SER A 120 -10.51 -6.81 -12.44
C SER A 120 -9.29 -7.71 -12.22
N ASP A 121 -8.22 -7.22 -11.58
CA ASP A 121 -7.01 -8.03 -11.33
C ASP A 121 -7.16 -8.94 -10.10
N VAL A 122 -8.03 -8.56 -9.16
CA VAL A 122 -8.32 -9.31 -7.94
C VAL A 122 -8.98 -10.64 -8.24
N ALA A 123 -10.00 -10.67 -9.12
CA ALA A 123 -10.74 -11.88 -9.45
C ALA A 123 -9.84 -13.02 -9.97
N ARG A 124 -8.88 -12.69 -10.84
CA ARG A 124 -7.97 -13.68 -11.44
C ARG A 124 -6.96 -14.25 -10.43
N GLN A 125 -6.47 -13.42 -9.51
CA GLN A 125 -5.62 -13.88 -8.39
C GLN A 125 -6.41 -14.82 -7.48
N LEU A 126 -7.66 -14.46 -7.16
CA LEU A 126 -8.55 -15.26 -6.33
C LEU A 126 -8.82 -16.65 -6.91
N GLU A 127 -9.08 -16.74 -8.23
CA GLU A 127 -9.31 -18.03 -8.90
C GLU A 127 -8.11 -18.96 -8.77
N TYR A 128 -6.89 -18.45 -8.96
CA TYR A 128 -5.69 -19.27 -8.90
C TYR A 128 -5.42 -19.82 -7.50
N TYR A 129 -5.48 -18.99 -6.46
CA TYR A 129 -5.20 -19.44 -5.10
C TYR A 129 -6.29 -20.34 -4.52
N ALA A 130 -7.50 -20.28 -5.08
CA ALA A 130 -8.63 -21.13 -4.72
C ALA A 130 -8.71 -22.45 -5.50
N ASP A 131 -7.83 -22.69 -6.48
CA ASP A 131 -7.88 -23.92 -7.28
C ASP A 131 -7.35 -25.11 -6.47
N PRO A 132 -8.17 -26.15 -6.19
CA PRO A 132 -7.73 -27.36 -5.49
C PRO A 132 -6.80 -28.24 -6.33
N ASN A 133 -6.73 -28.04 -7.65
CA ASN A 133 -5.84 -28.80 -8.53
C ASN A 133 -4.39 -28.25 -8.51
N LEU A 134 -4.17 -27.10 -7.86
CA LEU A 134 -2.86 -26.52 -7.68
C LEU A 134 -2.33 -26.81 -6.29
N SER A 135 -1.16 -27.44 -6.25
CA SER A 135 -0.42 -27.70 -5.01
C SER A 135 0.03 -26.41 -4.33
N ASP A 136 0.26 -26.49 -3.03
CA ASP A 136 0.84 -25.39 -2.25
C ASP A 136 2.21 -24.94 -2.81
N ALA A 137 3.01 -25.87 -3.31
CA ALA A 137 4.30 -25.58 -3.94
C ALA A 137 4.15 -24.72 -5.21
N GLN A 138 3.16 -25.01 -6.06
CA GLN A 138 2.84 -24.21 -7.24
C GLN A 138 2.31 -22.82 -6.87
N LYS A 139 1.47 -22.74 -5.84
CA LYS A 139 0.96 -21.46 -5.32
C LYS A 139 2.07 -20.58 -4.77
N LEU A 140 3.00 -21.16 -4.01
CA LEU A 140 4.20 -20.47 -3.53
C LEU A 140 5.08 -19.97 -4.68
N LEU A 141 5.31 -20.80 -5.71
CA LEU A 141 6.08 -20.38 -6.89
C LEU A 141 5.46 -19.15 -7.55
N ARG A 142 4.14 -19.14 -7.74
CA ARG A 142 3.46 -17.97 -8.30
C ARG A 142 3.60 -16.76 -7.38
N ALA A 143 3.38 -16.93 -6.08
CA ALA A 143 3.47 -15.88 -5.07
C ALA A 143 4.86 -15.23 -5.02
N THR A 144 5.93 -15.96 -5.33
CA THR A 144 7.30 -15.42 -5.30
C THR A 144 7.80 -14.97 -6.68
N SER A 145 7.14 -15.36 -7.77
CA SER A 145 7.61 -15.12 -9.15
C SER A 145 7.60 -13.66 -9.59
N PHE A 146 6.71 -12.83 -9.05
CA PHE A 146 6.53 -11.45 -9.51
C PHE A 146 7.50 -10.45 -8.85
N ALA A 147 8.08 -10.81 -7.71
CA ALA A 147 8.88 -9.92 -6.87
C ALA A 147 10.41 -10.07 -7.08
N GLY A 148 10.84 -10.92 -8.01
CA GLY A 148 12.27 -11.21 -8.22
C GLY A 148 12.84 -12.10 -7.12
N PRO A 149 14.17 -12.22 -6.95
CA PRO A 149 14.76 -13.12 -5.94
C PRO A 149 14.86 -12.51 -4.53
N ASP A 150 14.61 -11.20 -4.37
CA ASP A 150 14.93 -10.45 -3.16
C ASP A 150 13.69 -9.70 -2.65
N PRO A 151 13.05 -10.17 -1.56
CA PRO A 151 11.85 -9.53 -1.03
C PRO A 151 12.09 -8.10 -0.54
N MET A 152 13.30 -7.78 -0.06
CA MET A 152 13.62 -6.43 0.39
C MET A 152 13.65 -5.46 -0.79
N LYS A 153 14.25 -5.86 -1.92
CA LYS A 153 14.26 -5.01 -3.13
C LYS A 153 12.85 -4.78 -3.69
N PHE A 154 12.00 -5.80 -3.64
CA PHE A 154 10.61 -5.67 -4.07
C PHE A 154 9.85 -4.65 -3.23
N LEU A 155 10.06 -4.65 -1.91
CA LEU A 155 9.36 -3.78 -0.95
C LEU A 155 10.03 -2.42 -0.72
N GLN A 156 11.26 -2.21 -1.24
CA GLN A 156 11.99 -0.96 -1.12
C GLN A 156 11.16 0.28 -1.49
N PRO A 157 10.31 0.28 -2.55
CA PRO A 157 9.47 1.43 -2.86
C PRO A 157 8.52 1.86 -1.73
N ILE A 158 8.08 0.92 -0.88
CA ILE A 158 7.21 1.21 0.26
C ILE A 158 8.01 1.85 1.41
N PHE A 159 9.22 1.34 1.67
CA PHE A 159 10.15 1.95 2.62
C PHE A 159 10.53 3.38 2.21
N ASP A 160 10.89 3.56 0.93
CA ASP A 160 11.24 4.88 0.39
C ASP A 160 10.07 5.85 0.47
N PHE A 161 8.86 5.37 0.15
CA PHE A 161 7.66 6.19 0.28
C PHE A 161 7.43 6.63 1.73
N ALA A 162 7.53 5.71 2.70
CA ALA A 162 7.35 6.04 4.11
C ALA A 162 8.36 7.10 4.58
N GLU A 163 9.63 7.03 4.13
CA GLU A 163 10.62 8.05 4.45
C GLU A 163 10.39 9.38 3.74
N SER A 164 9.76 9.37 2.56
CA SER A 164 9.45 10.57 1.78
C SER A 164 8.35 11.44 2.41
N ILE A 165 7.49 10.88 3.26
CA ILE A 165 6.42 11.59 3.97
C ILE A 165 7.05 12.51 5.04
N LYS A 166 6.71 13.79 5.00
CA LYS A 166 7.22 14.85 5.88
C LYS A 166 6.15 15.45 6.78
N GLU A 167 4.93 15.60 6.30
CA GLU A 167 3.88 16.32 7.03
C GLU A 167 2.91 15.36 7.72
N ASP A 168 2.43 14.33 7.04
CA ASP A 168 1.50 13.34 7.59
C ASP A 168 2.23 12.26 8.41
N GLN A 169 2.68 12.64 9.61
CA GLN A 169 3.42 11.76 10.52
C GLN A 169 2.65 10.48 10.91
N LEU A 170 1.33 10.55 10.99
CA LEU A 170 0.52 9.39 11.32
C LEU A 170 0.54 8.37 10.17
N THR A 171 0.35 8.82 8.93
CA THR A 171 0.46 7.94 7.76
C THR A 171 1.90 7.44 7.58
N LYS A 172 2.91 8.26 7.88
CA LYS A 172 4.32 7.83 7.87
C LYS A 172 4.54 6.61 8.73
N GLU A 173 4.15 6.64 10.00
CA GLU A 173 4.36 5.52 10.91
C GLU A 173 3.55 4.28 10.52
N ILE A 174 2.33 4.47 10.00
CA ILE A 174 1.52 3.39 9.41
C ILE A 174 2.30 2.72 8.26
N ALA A 175 2.82 3.50 7.31
CA ALA A 175 3.57 2.97 6.16
C ALA A 175 4.87 2.28 6.58
N ARG A 176 5.58 2.79 7.59
CA ARG A 176 6.80 2.17 8.14
C ARG A 176 6.54 0.80 8.76
N LEU A 177 5.47 0.65 9.54
CA LEU A 177 5.13 -0.62 10.19
C LEU A 177 4.60 -1.62 9.16
N TYR A 178 3.73 -1.16 8.26
CA TYR A 178 3.29 -1.95 7.13
C TYR A 178 4.46 -2.52 6.32
N ALA A 179 5.44 -1.70 5.91
CA ALA A 179 6.59 -2.18 5.13
C ALA A 179 7.39 -3.29 5.84
N LYS A 180 7.47 -3.27 7.18
CA LYS A 180 8.14 -4.31 7.96
C LYS A 180 7.32 -5.60 8.05
N ASP A 181 6.01 -5.47 8.22
CA ASP A 181 5.10 -6.61 8.20
C ASP A 181 5.12 -7.30 6.83
N GLU A 182 5.08 -6.51 5.76
CA GLU A 182 5.21 -6.99 4.39
C GLU A 182 6.52 -7.73 4.17
N LEU A 183 7.63 -7.20 4.68
CA LEU A 183 8.92 -7.87 4.58
C LEU A 183 8.89 -9.22 5.30
N ALA A 184 8.27 -9.29 6.47
CA ALA A 184 8.12 -10.56 7.18
C ALA A 184 7.21 -11.56 6.43
N SER A 185 6.11 -11.10 5.82
CA SER A 185 5.25 -11.92 4.94
C SER A 185 6.00 -12.43 3.73
N ALA A 186 6.68 -11.54 3.01
CA ALA A 186 7.43 -11.87 1.81
C ALA A 186 8.60 -12.82 2.12
N THR A 187 9.42 -12.55 3.13
CA THR A 187 10.51 -13.45 3.53
C THR A 187 9.98 -14.86 3.82
N TRP A 188 8.88 -14.99 4.56
CA TRP A 188 8.28 -16.29 4.83
C TRP A 188 7.82 -17.00 3.54
N LEU A 189 7.16 -16.28 2.62
CA LEU A 189 6.73 -16.86 1.33
C LEU A 189 7.92 -17.40 0.52
N TYR A 190 9.04 -16.67 0.50
CA TYR A 190 10.26 -17.08 -0.19
C TYR A 190 10.89 -18.32 0.45
N GLU A 191 11.01 -18.34 1.78
CA GLU A 191 11.55 -19.48 2.52
C GLU A 191 10.68 -20.73 2.34
N ALA A 192 9.36 -20.59 2.44
CA ALA A 192 8.42 -21.68 2.22
C ALA A 192 8.49 -22.19 0.78
N CYS A 193 8.59 -21.29 -0.20
CA CYS A 193 8.74 -21.63 -1.61
C CYS A 193 10.02 -22.42 -1.86
N ALA A 194 11.16 -21.94 -1.35
CA ALA A 194 12.45 -22.61 -1.45
C ALA A 194 12.42 -24.00 -0.79
N LEU A 195 11.80 -24.11 0.39
CA LEU A 195 11.68 -25.37 1.11
C LEU A 195 10.90 -26.43 0.33
N LEU A 196 9.76 -26.06 -0.26
CA LEU A 196 8.88 -27.02 -0.93
C LEU A 196 9.28 -27.29 -2.39
N ASN A 197 9.85 -26.32 -3.10
CA ASN A 197 10.26 -26.49 -4.49
C ASN A 197 11.73 -26.92 -4.63
N GLY A 198 12.61 -26.57 -3.69
CA GLY A 198 13.99 -27.08 -3.65
C GLY A 198 14.06 -28.59 -3.38
N LYS A 199 13.26 -29.08 -2.42
CA LYS A 199 13.14 -30.52 -2.12
C LYS A 199 12.56 -31.34 -3.29
N GLN A 200 11.67 -30.74 -4.10
CA GLN A 200 11.12 -31.41 -5.29
C GLN A 200 12.13 -31.52 -6.43
N ALA A 201 13.11 -30.61 -6.52
CA ALA A 201 14.19 -30.71 -7.50
C ALA A 201 15.19 -31.83 -7.13
N GLU A 202 15.53 -31.95 -5.84
CA GLU A 202 16.43 -33.00 -5.33
C GLU A 202 15.81 -34.41 -5.43
N ALA A 203 14.51 -34.55 -5.19
CA ALA A 203 13.83 -35.85 -5.29
C ALA A 203 13.61 -36.37 -6.73
N ARG A 204 13.90 -35.54 -7.74
CA ARG A 204 13.81 -35.88 -9.17
C ARG A 204 15.18 -36.08 -9.83
N ALA A 205 16.27 -35.83 -9.09
CA ALA A 205 17.66 -36.06 -9.50
C ALA A 205 18.13 -37.45 -9.04
#